data_AF-X1HGA6-F1
#
_entry.id   AF-X1HGA6-F1
#
_cell.length_a   1.000
_cell.length_b   1.000
_cell.length_c   1.000
_cell.angle_alpha   90.00
_cell.angle_beta   90.00
_cell.angle_gamma   90.00
#
_symmetry.space_group_name_H-M   'P 1'
#
loop_
_entity.id
_entity.type
_entity.pdbx_description
1 polymer ?
#
loop_
_entity_poly.entity_id
_entity_poly.type
_entity_poly.pdbx_seq_one_letter_code
_entity_poly.pdbx_strand_id
1 'polypeptide(L)'
;LAGTITQAAWDTLSEGGVIIRFYANDTYGNIGTRYVLVYFEIPEELDGEPAISFGNYFLIFALIGILSLIIIDKRKKFYEN
;
A
#
# COMPACT_ATOMS: atom_id res chain seq x y z
N LEU A 1 24.05 -11.79 -14.11
CA LEU A 1 23.96 -12.06 -12.66
C LEU A 1 23.06 -10.98 -12.06
N ALA A 2 22.05 -11.35 -11.29
CA ALA A 2 21.25 -10.41 -10.51
C ALA A 2 21.33 -10.83 -9.04
N GLY A 3 21.53 -9.86 -8.15
CA GLY A 3 21.42 -10.05 -6.70
C GLY A 3 20.02 -9.68 -6.23
N THR A 4 19.48 -10.41 -5.26
CA THR A 4 18.17 -10.11 -4.67
C THR A 4 18.36 -9.70 -3.22
N ILE A 5 17.77 -8.57 -2.83
CA ILE A 5 17.60 -8.18 -1.43
C ILE A 5 16.24 -8.71 -0.98
N THR A 6 16.21 -9.49 0.09
CA THR A 6 14.95 -10.02 0.63
C THR A 6 14.15 -8.91 1.32
N GLN A 7 12.82 -9.00 1.26
CA GLN A 7 11.93 -8.06 1.95
C GLN A 7 12.26 -7.93 3.45
N ALA A 8 12.50 -9.04 4.15
CA ALA A 8 12.87 -9.01 5.57
C ALA A 8 14.17 -8.22 5.84
N ALA A 9 15.17 -8.31 4.97
CA ALA A 9 16.38 -7.50 5.08
C ALA A 9 16.10 -6.01 4.78
N TRP A 10 15.23 -5.74 3.81
CA TRP A 10 14.79 -4.39 3.46
C TRP A 10 14.03 -3.72 4.60
N ASP A 11 13.15 -4.46 5.28
CA ASP A 11 12.32 -3.99 6.39
C ASP A 11 13.12 -3.72 7.68
N THR A 12 14.33 -4.28 7.79
CA THR A 12 15.21 -4.04 8.96
C THR A 12 16.00 -2.74 8.88
N LEU A 13 15.99 -2.06 7.73
CA LEU A 13 16.73 -0.84 7.52
C LEU A 13 16.03 0.34 8.18
N SER A 14 16.78 1.20 8.85
CA SER A 14 16.28 2.46 9.39
C SER A 14 16.10 3.50 8.29
N GLU A 15 15.36 4.56 8.60
CA GLU A 15 15.31 5.77 7.80
C GLU A 15 16.71 6.32 7.46
N GLY A 16 16.77 7.05 6.35
CA GLY A 16 17.97 7.72 5.86
C GLY A 16 18.60 7.06 4.63
N GLY A 17 19.85 7.42 4.39
CA GLY A 17 20.60 7.00 3.21
C GLY A 17 21.19 5.60 3.34
N VAL A 18 20.72 4.66 2.52
CA VAL A 18 21.23 3.31 2.38
C VAL A 18 22.06 3.19 1.10
N ILE A 19 23.30 2.71 1.22
CA ILE A 19 24.19 2.49 0.07
C ILE A 19 24.09 1.02 -0.37
N ILE A 20 23.62 0.80 -1.59
CA ILE A 20 23.69 -0.51 -2.24
C ILE A 20 24.92 -0.52 -3.14
N ARG A 21 25.85 -1.44 -2.88
CA ARG A 21 27.12 -1.54 -3.61
C ARG A 21 27.16 -2.81 -4.45
N PHE A 22 27.59 -2.64 -5.70
CA PHE A 22 27.74 -3.69 -6.70
C PHE A 22 29.22 -3.94 -6.96
N TYR A 23 29.57 -5.22 -7.08
CA TYR A 23 30.90 -5.70 -7.40
C TYR A 23 30.84 -6.56 -8.66
N ALA A 24 31.80 -6.38 -9.55
CA ALA A 24 31.99 -7.20 -10.73
C ALA A 24 33.45 -7.64 -10.82
N ASN A 25 33.69 -8.91 -11.12
CA ASN A 25 35.03 -9.45 -11.36
C ASN A 25 35.14 -9.86 -12.83
N ASP A 26 36.23 -9.46 -13.50
CA ASP A 26 36.53 -9.93 -14.84
C ASP A 26 37.32 -11.26 -14.82
N THR A 27 37.58 -11.81 -16.01
CA THR A 27 38.31 -13.10 -16.14
C THR A 27 39.78 -13.02 -15.71
N TYR A 28 40.33 -11.81 -15.58
CA TYR A 28 41.70 -11.56 -15.13
C TYR A 28 41.79 -11.26 -13.63
N GLY A 29 40.66 -11.25 -12.91
CA GLY A 29 40.61 -11.00 -11.48
C GLY A 29 40.45 -9.53 -11.09
N ASN A 30 40.23 -8.62 -12.05
CA ASN A 30 40.03 -7.21 -11.75
C ASN A 30 38.63 -6.96 -11.18
N ILE A 31 38.57 -6.26 -10.04
CA ILE A 31 37.30 -5.95 -9.37
C ILE A 31 36.85 -4.52 -9.71
N GLY A 32 35.74 -4.41 -10.44
CA GLY A 32 35.00 -3.16 -10.62
C GLY A 32 33.96 -2.96 -9.51
N THR A 33 33.81 -1.72 -9.04
CA THR A 33 32.80 -1.36 -8.02
C THR A 33 31.93 -0.19 -8.48
N ARG A 34 30.62 -0.24 -8.17
CA ARG A 34 29.66 0.87 -8.32
C ARG A 34 28.70 0.89 -7.14
N TYR A 35 28.08 2.03 -6.87
CA TYR A 35 27.07 2.13 -5.81
C TYR A 35 25.90 3.01 -6.24
N VAL A 36 24.76 2.78 -5.59
CA VAL A 36 23.59 3.64 -5.62
C VAL A 36 23.23 4.02 -4.18
N LEU A 37 22.76 5.24 -4.00
CA LEU A 37 22.27 5.74 -2.73
C LEU A 37 20.74 5.76 -2.79
N VAL A 38 20.09 5.07 -1.87
CA VAL A 38 18.64 5.01 -1.72
C VAL A 38 18.30 5.73 -0.43
N TYR A 39 17.39 6.70 -0.49
CA TYR A 39 16.89 7.37 0.71
C TYR A 39 15.54 6.76 1.10
N PHE A 40 15.48 6.26 2.34
CA PHE A 40 14.23 5.86 2.98
C PHE A 40 13.77 7.01 3.84
N GLU A 41 12.68 7.63 3.42
CA GLU A 41 11.95 8.58 4.23
C GLU A 41 10.63 7.89 4.56
N ILE A 42 10.35 7.70 5.85
CA ILE A 42 8.96 7.51 6.24
C ILE A 42 8.31 8.86 5.93
N PRO A 43 7.30 8.93 5.05
CA PRO A 43 6.59 10.18 4.85
C PRO A 43 6.12 10.62 6.24
N GLU A 44 6.38 11.89 6.61
CA GLU A 44 5.72 12.47 7.78
C GLU A 44 4.24 12.10 7.62
N GLU A 45 3.75 11.21 8.49
CA GLU A 45 2.32 11.07 8.66
C GLU A 45 1.86 12.50 8.87
N LEU A 46 1.03 13.01 7.96
CA LEU A 46 0.41 14.31 8.15
C LEU A 46 -0.32 14.20 9.49
N ASP A 47 0.33 14.67 10.56
CA ASP A 47 -0.01 14.48 11.96
C ASP A 47 -1.24 15.35 12.29
N GLY A 48 -2.34 15.08 11.58
CA GLY A 48 -3.52 15.94 11.54
C GLY A 48 -4.53 15.69 10.43
N GLU A 49 -4.21 14.94 9.36
CA GLU A 49 -5.23 14.60 8.36
C GLU A 49 -5.88 13.26 8.70
N PRO A 50 -7.20 13.23 9.00
CA PRO A 50 -7.85 11.99 9.36
C PRO A 50 -7.71 11.01 8.20
N ALA A 51 -7.18 9.81 8.49
CA ALA A 51 -7.36 8.65 7.65
C ALA A 51 -8.81 8.65 7.15
N ILE A 52 -9.02 8.72 5.83
CA ILE A 52 -10.37 8.78 5.26
C ILE A 52 -11.12 7.55 5.75
N SER A 53 -12.00 7.76 6.73
CA SER A 53 -12.76 6.70 7.39
C SER A 53 -13.85 6.23 6.43
N PHE A 54 -13.48 5.35 5.49
CA PHE A 54 -14.45 4.63 4.67
C PHE A 54 -15.48 3.91 5.55
N GLY A 55 -15.11 3.55 6.78
CA GLY A 55 -15.98 2.94 7.80
C GLY A 55 -17.29 3.71 8.03
N ASN A 56 -17.25 5.04 8.07
CA ASN A 56 -18.46 5.84 8.29
C ASN A 56 -19.38 5.86 7.06
N TYR A 57 -18.81 5.85 5.85
CA TYR A 57 -19.58 5.86 4.61
C TYR A 57 -20.30 4.52 4.37
N PHE A 58 -19.72 3.38 4.78
CA PHE A 58 -20.38 2.08 4.70
C PHE A 58 -21.73 2.04 5.41
N LEU A 59 -21.86 2.72 6.56
CA LEU A 59 -23.12 2.78 7.31
C LEU A 59 -24.23 3.52 6.55
N ILE A 60 -23.88 4.61 5.86
CA ILE A 60 -24.84 5.38 5.05
C ILE A 60 -25.30 4.57 3.83
N PHE A 61 -24.36 3.94 3.11
CA PHE A 61 -24.70 3.08 1.97
C PHE A 61 -25.55 1.87 2.39
N ALA A 62 -25.29 1.28 3.56
CA ALA A 62 -26.10 0.19 4.11
C ALA A 62 -27.53 0.66 4.42
N LEU A 63 -27.72 1.83 5.04
CA LEU A 63 -29.06 2.38 5.32
C LEU A 63 -29.84 2.68 4.04
N ILE A 64 -29.20 3.28 3.04
CA ILE A 64 -29.82 3.54 1.73
C ILE A 64 -30.25 2.22 1.07
N GLY A 65 -29.41 1.19 1.15
CA GLY A 65 -29.72 -0.15 0.65
C GLY A 65 -30.94 -0.77 1.33
N ILE A 66 -31.00 -0.73 2.67
CA ILE A 66 -32.13 -1.25 3.45
C ILE A 66 -33.44 -0.51 3.12
N LEU A 67 -33.40 0.83 3.05
CA LEU A 67 -34.56 1.64 2.67
C LEU A 67 -35.07 1.28 1.26
N SER A 68 -34.14 1.09 0.32
CA SER A 68 -34.48 0.70 -1.06
C SER A 68 -35.17 -0.67 -1.09
N LEU A 69 -34.68 -1.64 -0.33
CA LEU A 69 -35.29 -2.98 -0.22
C LEU A 69 -36.71 -2.92 0.36
N ILE A 70 -36.94 -2.11 1.39
CA ILE A 70 -38.27 -1.92 1.99
C ILE A 70 -39.25 -1.33 0.98
N ILE A 71 -38.82 -0.34 0.19
CA ILE A 71 -39.66 0.27 -0.85
C ILE A 71 -40.04 -0.76 -1.92
N ILE A 72 -39.09 -1.59 -2.34
CA ILE A 72 -39.32 -2.65 -3.33
C ILE A 72 -40.33 -3.68 -2.80
N ASP A 73 -40.19 -4.14 -1.55
CA ASP A 73 -41.12 -5.10 -0.94
C ASP A 73 -42.55 -4.53 -0.83
N LYS A 74 -42.68 -3.27 -0.40
CA LYS A 74 -43.98 -2.58 -0.35
C LYS A 74 -44.61 -2.44 -1.72
N ARG A 75 -43.82 -2.09 -2.74
CA ARG A 75 -44.32 -2.00 -4.13
C ARG A 75 -44.77 -3.37 -4.64
N LYS A 76 -44.01 -4.43 -4.37
CA LYS A 76 -44.36 -5.80 -4.78
C LYS A 76 -45.70 -6.23 -4.19
N LYS A 77 -45.90 -6.04 -2.88
CA LYS A 77 -47.15 -6.38 -2.18
C LYS A 77 -48.37 -5.59 -2.68
N PHE A 78 -48.19 -4.36 -3.15
CA PHE A 78 -49.27 -3.56 -3.73
C PHE A 78 -49.76 -4.13 -5.08
N TYR A 79 -48.89 -4.77 -5.86
CA TYR A 79 -49.28 -5.40 -7.13
C TYR A 79 -49.86 -6.80 -6.98
N GLU A 80 -49.70 -7.43 -5.81
CA GLU A 80 -50.21 -8.78 -5.52
C GLU A 80 -51.59 -8.77 -4.81
N ASN A 81 -52.10 -7.58 -4.42
CA ASN A 81 -53.47 -7.35 -3.91
C ASN A 81 -54.38 -6.79 -5.01
#